data_AF-A0A504YW40-F1
#
_entry.id   AF-A0A504YW40-F1
#
_cell.length_a   1.000
_cell.length_b   1.000
_cell.length_c   1.000
_cell.angle_alpha   90.00
_cell.angle_beta   90.00
_cell.angle_gamma   90.00
#
_symmetry.space_group_name_H-M   'P 1'
#
loop_
_entity.id
_entity.type
_entity.pdbx_description
1 polymer ?
#
loop_
_entity_poly.entity_id
_entity_poly.type
_entity_poly.pdbx_seq_one_letter_code
_entity_poly.pdbx_strand_id
1 'polypeptide(L)'
;MPQQELKPGLDLLAPIDEVMFSLDDLYEPTDDGRNSRIFISKSYDASTHFESTCDDVLELYAKITGKPFDFSKVTRHLGDEDI
;
A
#
# COMPACT_ATOMS: atom_id res chain seq x y z
N MET A 1 24.08 -3.91 -10.85
CA MET A 1 22.86 -3.25 -11.34
C MET A 1 21.67 -3.89 -10.64
N PRO A 2 20.62 -3.14 -10.29
CA PRO A 2 19.47 -3.67 -9.52
C PRO A 2 18.89 -4.98 -10.09
N GLN A 3 18.88 -5.14 -11.41
CA GLN A 3 18.39 -6.34 -12.09
C GLN A 3 19.20 -7.61 -11.77
N GLN A 4 20.50 -7.48 -11.44
CA GLN A 4 21.36 -8.62 -11.12
C GLN A 4 21.01 -9.22 -9.74
N GLU A 5 20.43 -8.43 -8.84
CA GLU A 5 20.01 -8.88 -7.52
C GLU A 5 18.81 -9.84 -7.60
N LEU A 6 18.01 -9.73 -8.66
CA LEU A 6 16.84 -10.59 -8.93
C LEU A 6 17.20 -11.95 -9.53
N LYS A 7 18.46 -12.16 -9.94
CA LYS A 7 18.89 -13.36 -10.67
C LYS A 7 18.49 -14.67 -9.95
N PRO A 8 18.69 -14.84 -8.64
CA PRO A 8 18.34 -16.10 -7.97
C PRO A 8 16.85 -16.43 -8.06
N GLY A 9 15.98 -15.43 -8.04
CA GLY A 9 14.53 -15.62 -8.20
C GLY A 9 14.14 -15.92 -9.65
N LEU A 10 14.74 -15.21 -10.61
CA LEU A 10 14.48 -15.43 -12.05
C LEU A 10 14.92 -16.83 -12.50
N ASP A 11 16.04 -17.34 -11.98
CA ASP A 11 16.51 -18.68 -12.28
C ASP A 11 15.49 -19.78 -11.87
N LEU A 12 14.68 -19.53 -10.84
CA LEU A 12 13.62 -20.45 -10.40
C LEU A 12 12.39 -20.46 -11.34
N LEU A 13 12.21 -19.41 -12.13
CA LEU A 13 11.04 -19.22 -12.99
C LEU A 13 11.31 -19.61 -14.46
N ALA A 14 12.51 -20.10 -14.78
CA ALA A 14 12.90 -20.46 -16.14
C ALA A 14 12.10 -21.67 -16.70
N PRO A 15 11.77 -21.67 -18.02
CA PRO A 15 12.03 -20.63 -19.01
C PRO A 15 11.03 -19.47 -18.91
N ILE A 16 11.49 -18.23 -19.16
CA ILE A 16 10.68 -17.02 -19.15
C ILE A 16 10.63 -16.45 -20.57
N ASP A 17 9.43 -16.15 -21.08
CA ASP A 17 9.25 -15.56 -22.41
C ASP A 17 9.68 -14.07 -22.44
N GLU A 18 9.27 -13.29 -21.44
CA GLU A 18 9.59 -11.87 -21.33
C GLU A 18 9.72 -11.43 -19.86
N VAL A 19 10.65 -10.53 -19.58
CA VAL A 19 10.83 -9.90 -18.26
C VAL A 19 10.70 -8.38 -18.42
N MET A 20 9.83 -7.78 -17.62
CA MET A 20 9.62 -6.33 -17.58
C MET A 20 10.16 -5.80 -16.24
N PHE A 21 11.05 -4.81 -16.31
CA PHE A 21 11.64 -4.18 -15.13
C PHE A 21 11.05 -2.79 -14.91
N SER A 22 10.61 -2.49 -13.69
CA SER A 22 10.29 -1.15 -13.21
C SER A 22 11.21 -0.79 -12.04
N LEU A 23 11.55 0.49 -11.92
CA LEU A 23 12.25 1.04 -10.76
C LEU A 23 11.53 2.33 -10.39
N ASP A 24 11.04 2.37 -9.16
CA ASP A 24 10.20 3.44 -8.65
C ASP A 24 10.81 3.99 -7.35
N ASP A 25 10.88 5.33 -7.26
CA ASP A 25 11.32 6.01 -6.04
C ASP A 25 10.17 6.01 -5.02
N LEU A 26 10.49 5.73 -3.74
CA LEU A 26 9.52 5.74 -2.66
C LEU A 26 9.56 7.06 -1.91
N TYR A 27 8.40 7.71 -1.79
CA TYR A 27 8.21 8.97 -1.09
C TYR A 27 7.31 8.82 0.14
N GLU A 28 7.56 9.68 1.13
CA GLU A 28 6.76 9.85 2.34
C GLU A 28 6.48 11.35 2.59
N PRO A 29 5.36 11.69 3.26
CA PRO A 29 5.00 13.08 3.51
C PRO A 29 5.96 13.73 4.53
N THR A 30 6.41 14.95 4.22
CA THR A 30 7.26 15.74 5.14
C THR A 30 6.44 16.56 6.15
N ASP A 31 5.12 16.60 6.01
CA ASP A 31 4.16 17.31 6.87
C ASP A 31 3.04 16.34 7.28
N ASP A 32 2.54 16.47 8.52
CA ASP A 32 1.48 15.63 9.06
C ASP A 32 0.07 16.04 8.63
N GLY A 33 -0.04 17.21 7.98
CA GLY A 33 -1.27 17.71 7.39
C GLY A 33 -2.21 18.42 8.37
N ARG A 34 -1.92 18.44 9.67
CA ARG A 34 -2.86 18.97 10.68
C ARG A 34 -3.08 20.47 10.57
N ASN A 35 -2.00 21.21 10.30
CA ASN A 35 -2.05 22.67 10.12
C ASN A 35 -2.34 23.06 8.68
N SER A 36 -1.66 22.42 7.72
CA SER A 36 -1.81 22.70 6.29
C SER A 36 -3.16 22.24 5.73
N ARG A 37 -3.80 21.26 6.37
CA ARG A 37 -5.00 20.54 5.91
C ARG A 37 -4.77 19.82 4.58
N ILE A 38 -3.52 19.44 4.31
CA ILE A 38 -3.11 18.65 3.15
C ILE A 38 -2.58 17.32 3.68
N PHE A 39 -3.26 16.22 3.37
CA PHE A 39 -2.91 14.88 3.85
C PHE A 39 -2.47 14.02 2.67
N ILE A 40 -1.22 13.58 2.68
CA ILE A 40 -0.57 12.85 1.58
C ILE A 40 -0.20 11.45 2.08
N SER A 41 -0.51 10.42 1.28
CA SER A 41 -0.14 9.03 1.57
C SER A 41 1.33 8.75 1.31
N LYS A 42 1.83 7.66 1.90
CA LYS A 42 3.13 7.10 1.54
C LYS A 42 3.04 6.38 0.19
N SER A 43 4.17 6.19 -0.46
CA SER A 43 4.28 5.31 -1.64
C SER A 43 4.10 3.85 -1.24
N TYR A 44 3.65 3.01 -2.16
CA TYR A 44 3.59 1.56 -1.92
C TYR A 44 5.01 1.01 -1.77
N ASP A 45 5.26 0.32 -0.65
CA ASP A 45 6.55 -0.31 -0.41
C ASP A 45 6.70 -1.63 -1.18
N ALA A 46 7.85 -2.29 -1.01
CA ALA A 46 8.17 -3.55 -1.68
C ALA A 46 7.46 -4.77 -1.07
N SER A 47 6.57 -4.61 -0.09
CA SER A 47 5.82 -5.73 0.48
C SER A 47 4.82 -6.29 -0.54
N THR A 48 4.59 -7.60 -0.46
CA THR A 48 3.71 -8.33 -1.40
C THR A 48 2.29 -8.52 -0.84
N HIS A 49 1.99 -7.89 0.29
CA HIS A 49 0.70 -7.91 0.98
C HIS A 49 0.33 -6.50 1.45
N PHE A 50 -0.93 -6.27 1.81
CA PHE A 50 -1.46 -4.91 2.00
C PHE A 50 -1.35 -4.34 3.42
N GLU A 51 -0.57 -4.95 4.31
CA GLU A 51 -0.57 -4.57 5.73
C GLU A 51 -0.10 -3.12 5.94
N SER A 52 1.08 -2.75 5.42
CA SER A 52 1.61 -1.38 5.53
C SER A 52 0.72 -0.34 4.83
N THR A 53 0.09 -0.72 3.73
CA THR A 53 -0.91 0.11 3.05
C THR A 53 -2.14 0.35 3.94
N CYS A 54 -2.65 -0.69 4.58
CA CYS A 54 -3.79 -0.57 5.50
C CYS A 54 -3.43 0.34 6.68
N ASP A 55 -2.22 0.21 7.22
CA ASP A 55 -1.73 1.07 8.30
C ASP A 55 -1.69 2.55 7.87
N ASP A 56 -1.19 2.86 6.67
CA ASP A 56 -1.15 4.24 6.17
C ASP A 56 -2.57 4.83 5.98
N VAL A 57 -3.52 4.01 5.50
CA VAL A 57 -4.94 4.41 5.39
C VAL A 57 -5.54 4.74 6.77
N LEU A 58 -5.29 3.91 7.78
CA LEU A 58 -5.79 4.15 9.14
C LEU A 58 -5.15 5.37 9.78
N GLU A 59 -3.86 5.58 9.54
CA GLU A 59 -3.11 6.76 9.98
C GLU A 59 -3.68 8.04 9.37
N LEU A 60 -3.89 8.05 8.05
CA LEU A 60 -4.51 9.18 7.34
C LEU A 60 -5.92 9.45 7.83
N TYR A 61 -6.75 8.42 8.00
CA TYR A 61 -8.08 8.57 8.55
C TYR A 61 -8.05 9.25 9.93
N ALA A 62 -7.13 8.84 10.80
CA ALA A 62 -6.98 9.43 12.13
C ALA A 62 -6.51 10.88 12.07
N LYS A 63 -5.57 11.22 11.17
CA LYS A 63 -5.10 12.59 10.94
C LYS A 63 -6.22 13.50 10.43
N ILE A 64 -7.03 13.03 9.49
CA ILE A 64 -8.11 13.79 8.86
C ILE A 64 -9.29 13.99 9.83
N THR A 65 -9.70 12.93 10.52
CA THR A 65 -10.93 12.95 11.33
C THR A 65 -10.71 13.30 12.80
N GLY A 66 -9.45 13.33 13.25
CA GLY A 66 -9.06 13.60 14.63
C GLY A 66 -9.30 12.43 15.59
N LYS A 67 -9.67 11.24 15.11
CA LYS A 67 -9.90 10.05 15.94
C LYS A 67 -9.56 8.75 15.21
N PRO A 68 -9.18 7.67 15.91
CA PRO A 68 -8.94 6.37 15.29
C PRO A 68 -10.17 5.84 14.54
N PHE A 69 -9.94 5.07 13.48
CA PHE A 69 -11.03 4.35 12.81
C PHE A 69 -11.63 3.31 13.76
N ASP A 70 -12.95 3.27 13.82
CA ASP A 70 -13.69 2.35 14.68
C ASP A 70 -14.33 1.25 13.83
N PHE A 71 -13.67 0.10 13.79
CA PHE A 71 -14.10 -1.05 13.00
C PHE A 71 -15.47 -1.61 13.43
N SER A 72 -15.90 -1.38 14.67
CA SER A 72 -17.22 -1.83 15.13
C SER A 72 -18.38 -1.13 14.41
N LYS A 73 -18.11 0.03 13.80
CA LYS A 73 -19.10 0.79 13.00
C LYS A 73 -19.26 0.26 11.58
N VAL A 74 -18.44 -0.72 11.16
CA VAL A 74 -18.58 -1.34 9.85
C VAL A 74 -19.78 -2.29 9.90
N THR A 75 -20.95 -1.78 9.51
CA THR A 75 -22.13 -2.60 9.30
C THR A 75 -22.06 -3.23 7.91
N ARG A 76 -21.86 -4.54 7.85
CA ARG A 76 -22.04 -5.31 6.62
C ARG A 76 -23.52 -5.29 6.26
N HIS A 77 -23.92 -4.44 5.31
CA HIS A 77 -25.06 -4.75 4.45
C HIS A 77 -24.53 -5.69 3.38
N LEU A 78 -24.30 -6.95 3.77
CA LEU A 78 -24.24 -8.02 2.78
C LEU A 78 -25.67 -8.10 2.24
N GLY A 79 -25.94 -7.39 1.14
CA GLY A 79 -27.11 -7.69 0.33
C GLY A 79 -27.02 -9.17 -0.03
N ASP A 80 -28.12 -9.87 0.15
CA ASP A 80 -28.29 -11.24 -0.29
C ASP A 80 -27.99 -11.31 -1.80
N GLU A 81 -26.80 -11.78 -2.16
CA GLU A 81 -26.49 -12.23 -3.52
C GLU A 81 -26.21 -13.74 -3.43
N ASP A 82 -27.31 -14.49 -3.37
CA ASP A 82 -27.38 -15.86 -3.85
C ASP A 82 -27.09 -15.85 -5.36
N ILE A 83 -25.88 -16.27 -5.79
CA ILE A 83 -25.62 -17.02 -7.04
C ILE A 83 -24.49 -18.01 -6.79
#